data_AF-A0A2X1J6Y1-F1
#
_entry.id   AF-A0A2X1J6Y1-F1
#
_cell.length_a   1.000
_cell.length_b   1.000
_cell.length_c   1.000
_cell.angle_alpha   90.00
_cell.angle_beta   90.00
_cell.angle_gamma   90.00
#
_symmetry.space_group_name_H-M   'P 1'
#
loop_
_entity.id
_entity.type
_entity.pdbx_description
1 polymer ?
#
loop_
_entity_poly.entity_id
_entity_poly.type
_entity_poly.pdbx_seq_one_letter_code
_entity_poly.pdbx_strand_id
1 'polypeptide(L)'
;MSRILYQQQQTLPSADELENMTNRIADLRLEQFEVNQQRDALFQSDAFVNKLEEGHTNEVNSEVHDALLQVVDMRRELLDQLNKQLGNQLMMAINLQINQQQLMSVSKNLKSILTQQIFWVNSNRPMDWDWIKAFPQSLKDEFKSMKITVNWQKAWPAVFIAFLAGLPLLLIAGLIHWRLGWLKAYQQKLASAVGSLRNDSQLNTPKAILIDLIRALPVCLIILAVGLILLTMQLNISELLWSFSKKLAIFWLVFGLCWKVLEKNGVAVRHFGMPEQQTSHWRRQIVRISLALLPIHFWSVVAELSPLHLMDDVLGQAMIFFNLLLIAFLVWPMCRESWRDKESHTMRLVTITVLSIIPIALMVLTATGYFYTTLRLAGRWIETVYLVIIWNLLYQTVLRGLSVAARRIAWRRALARRQNLVKGGRRRC
;
A
#
# COMPACT_ATOMS: atom_id res chain seq x y z
N MET A 1 -20.07 -10.39 -21.19
CA MET A 1 -20.25 -11.41 -20.13
C MET A 1 -19.60 -11.00 -18.80
N SER A 2 -18.29 -10.67 -18.76
CA SER A 2 -17.59 -10.18 -17.55
C SER A 2 -18.25 -8.98 -16.84
N ARG A 3 -18.85 -8.06 -17.62
CA ARG A 3 -19.54 -6.86 -17.12
C ARG A 3 -20.76 -7.15 -16.24
N ILE A 4 -21.57 -8.16 -16.60
CA ILE A 4 -22.80 -8.53 -15.86
C ILE A 4 -22.44 -9.23 -14.55
N LEU A 5 -21.42 -10.09 -14.56
CA LEU A 5 -20.94 -10.82 -13.38
C LEU A 5 -20.39 -9.87 -12.30
N TYR A 6 -19.74 -8.77 -12.69
CA TYR A 6 -19.28 -7.75 -11.74
C TYR A 6 -20.39 -6.84 -11.24
N GLN A 7 -21.41 -6.55 -12.05
CA GLN A 7 -22.58 -5.77 -11.62
C GLN A 7 -23.38 -6.53 -10.55
N GLN A 8 -23.45 -7.86 -10.66
CA GLN A 8 -24.00 -8.75 -9.62
C GLN A 8 -23.09 -8.88 -8.37
N GLN A 9 -21.84 -8.43 -8.42
CA GLN A 9 -20.93 -8.43 -7.25
C GLN A 9 -21.24 -7.27 -6.29
N GLN A 10 -21.68 -6.12 -6.80
CA GLN A 10 -22.02 -4.96 -5.97
C GLN A 10 -23.28 -5.17 -5.12
N THR A 11 -24.05 -6.21 -5.41
CA THR A 11 -25.23 -6.62 -4.65
C THR A 11 -24.93 -7.70 -3.61
N LEU A 12 -23.66 -8.08 -3.41
CA LEU A 12 -23.31 -9.14 -2.46
C LEU A 12 -23.20 -8.60 -1.02
N PRO A 13 -23.65 -9.39 -0.02
CA PRO A 13 -23.61 -9.02 1.39
C PRO A 13 -22.17 -8.82 1.92
N SER A 14 -21.99 -7.90 2.86
CA SER A 14 -20.71 -7.49 3.43
C SER A 14 -20.21 -8.42 4.56
N ALA A 15 -18.90 -8.39 4.83
CA ALA A 15 -18.25 -9.20 5.87
C ALA A 15 -18.83 -9.01 7.29
N ASP A 16 -19.38 -7.83 7.60
CA ASP A 16 -20.04 -7.55 8.88
C ASP A 16 -21.27 -8.46 9.11
N GLU A 17 -21.95 -8.90 8.05
CA GLU A 17 -23.09 -9.81 8.16
C GLU A 17 -22.68 -11.24 8.57
N LEU A 18 -21.44 -11.65 8.23
CA LEU A 18 -20.87 -12.95 8.63
C LEU A 18 -20.45 -12.99 10.11
N GLU A 19 -19.95 -11.88 10.64
CA GLU A 19 -19.60 -11.77 12.07
C GLU A 19 -20.88 -11.86 12.92
N ASN A 20 -21.94 -11.17 12.51
CA ASN A 20 -23.26 -11.27 13.14
C ASN A 20 -23.84 -12.69 13.12
N MET A 21 -23.66 -13.43 12.02
CA MET A 21 -24.15 -14.82 11.93
C MET A 21 -23.43 -15.75 12.91
N THR A 22 -22.13 -15.54 13.11
CA THR A 22 -21.31 -16.35 14.03
C THR A 22 -21.77 -16.16 15.47
N ASN A 23 -22.03 -14.92 15.88
CA ASN A 23 -22.57 -14.60 17.20
C ASN A 23 -23.97 -15.20 17.37
N ARG A 24 -24.84 -15.09 16.37
CA ARG A 24 -26.19 -15.67 16.42
C ARG A 24 -26.17 -17.20 16.60
N ILE A 25 -25.24 -17.90 15.95
CA ILE A 25 -25.07 -19.35 16.13
C ILE A 25 -24.61 -19.68 17.56
N ALA A 26 -23.72 -18.86 18.15
CA ALA A 26 -23.28 -19.04 19.52
C ALA A 26 -24.43 -18.82 20.52
N ASP A 27 -25.23 -17.77 20.33
CA ASP A 27 -26.40 -17.48 21.16
C ASP A 27 -27.44 -18.62 21.09
N LEU A 28 -27.75 -19.10 19.88
CA LEU A 28 -28.68 -20.23 19.70
C LEU A 28 -28.17 -21.52 20.38
N ARG A 29 -26.85 -21.77 20.38
CA ARG A 29 -26.26 -22.90 21.12
C ARG A 29 -26.37 -22.73 22.63
N LEU A 30 -26.21 -21.50 23.13
CA LEU A 30 -26.36 -21.19 24.55
C LEU A 30 -27.82 -21.35 24.99
N GLU A 31 -28.78 -20.78 24.25
CA GLU A 31 -30.21 -20.96 24.50
C GLU A 31 -30.59 -22.46 24.47
N GLN A 32 -30.07 -23.22 23.49
CA GLN A 32 -30.29 -24.65 23.42
C GLN A 32 -29.74 -25.40 24.64
N PHE A 33 -28.58 -24.99 25.15
CA PHE A 33 -27.99 -25.56 26.37
C PHE A 33 -28.86 -25.27 27.60
N GLU A 34 -29.32 -24.02 27.76
CA GLU A 34 -30.21 -23.63 28.87
C GLU A 34 -31.56 -24.35 28.83
N VAL A 35 -32.17 -24.48 27.65
CA VAL A 35 -33.43 -25.22 27.47
C VAL A 35 -33.26 -26.69 27.82
N ASN A 36 -32.15 -27.32 27.42
CA ASN A 36 -31.84 -28.69 27.83
C ASN A 36 -31.68 -28.81 29.34
N GLN A 37 -30.99 -27.87 30.00
CA GLN A 37 -30.84 -27.87 31.46
C GLN A 37 -32.20 -27.76 32.19
N GLN A 38 -33.09 -26.88 31.71
CA GLN A 38 -34.44 -26.75 32.27
C GLN A 38 -35.27 -28.02 32.06
N ARG A 39 -35.17 -28.64 30.88
CA ARG A 39 -35.87 -29.89 30.57
C ARG A 39 -35.39 -31.03 31.46
N ASP A 40 -34.08 -31.15 31.67
CA ASP A 40 -33.48 -32.20 32.50
C ASP A 40 -33.87 -32.02 33.99
N ALA A 41 -33.99 -30.77 34.46
CA ALA A 41 -34.50 -30.47 35.81
C ALA A 41 -35.97 -30.88 36.02
N LEU A 42 -36.78 -30.86 34.96
CA LEU A 42 -38.19 -31.26 34.96
C LEU A 42 -38.39 -32.75 34.65
N PHE A 43 -37.31 -33.53 34.46
CA PHE A 43 -37.42 -34.96 34.16
C PHE A 43 -37.91 -35.78 35.36
N GLN A 44 -37.65 -35.31 36.58
CA GLN A 44 -38.16 -35.89 37.83
C GLN A 44 -39.36 -35.07 38.32
N SER A 45 -40.49 -35.16 37.60
CA SER A 45 -41.69 -34.36 37.84
C SER A 45 -42.15 -34.40 39.30
N ASP A 46 -42.20 -35.59 39.92
CA ASP A 46 -42.59 -35.76 41.33
C ASP A 46 -41.61 -35.08 42.29
N ALA A 47 -40.30 -35.21 42.08
CA ALA A 47 -39.29 -34.59 42.93
C ALA A 47 -39.31 -33.05 42.80
N PHE A 48 -39.61 -32.55 41.60
CA PHE A 48 -39.74 -31.12 41.33
C PHE A 48 -40.99 -30.54 42.01
N VAL A 49 -42.14 -31.22 41.90
CA VAL A 49 -43.40 -30.82 42.56
C VAL A 49 -43.27 -30.92 44.09
N ASN A 50 -42.70 -32.00 44.61
CA ASN A 50 -42.47 -32.16 46.06
C ASN A 50 -41.60 -31.03 46.63
N LYS A 51 -40.58 -30.58 45.89
CA LYS A 51 -39.73 -29.44 46.27
C LYS A 51 -40.45 -28.09 46.19
N LEU A 52 -41.45 -27.96 45.31
CA LEU A 52 -42.32 -26.77 45.23
C LEU A 52 -43.32 -26.73 46.38
N GLU A 53 -43.77 -27.90 46.85
CA GLU A 53 -44.71 -28.07 47.96
C GLU A 53 -44.05 -27.94 49.35
N GLU A 54 -42.72 -28.04 49.43
CA GLU A 54 -41.96 -27.77 50.66
C GLU A 54 -42.30 -26.38 51.23
N GLY A 55 -43.00 -26.35 52.37
CA GLY A 55 -43.42 -25.13 53.07
C GLY A 55 -44.89 -24.73 52.92
N HIS A 56 -45.69 -25.44 52.10
CA HIS A 56 -47.10 -25.12 51.82
C HIS A 56 -48.08 -26.22 52.26
N THR A 57 -47.74 -27.01 53.27
CA THR A 57 -48.47 -28.23 53.69
C THR A 57 -49.93 -28.05 54.12
N ASN A 58 -50.41 -26.82 54.35
CA ASN A 58 -51.79 -26.54 54.77
C ASN A 58 -52.73 -26.09 53.63
N GLU A 59 -52.23 -25.83 52.42
CA GLU A 59 -53.01 -25.32 51.26
C GLU A 59 -53.01 -26.28 50.07
N VAL A 60 -52.31 -27.42 50.16
CA VAL A 60 -52.16 -28.40 49.07
C VAL A 60 -53.12 -29.58 49.30
N ASN A 61 -54.09 -29.75 48.40
CA ASN A 61 -54.97 -30.92 48.30
C ASN A 61 -54.49 -31.83 47.14
N SER A 62 -54.94 -33.09 47.09
CA SER A 62 -54.56 -34.03 46.01
C SER A 62 -54.90 -33.50 44.61
N GLU A 63 -56.00 -32.74 44.47
CA GLU A 63 -56.35 -32.07 43.21
C GLU A 63 -55.34 -31.00 42.78
N VAL A 64 -54.71 -30.30 43.73
CA VAL A 64 -53.69 -29.27 43.45
C VAL A 64 -52.37 -29.92 43.03
N HIS A 65 -52.01 -31.03 43.67
CA HIS A 65 -50.84 -31.84 43.31
C HIS A 65 -50.98 -32.40 41.89
N ASP A 66 -52.13 -32.99 41.55
CA ASP A 66 -52.42 -33.49 40.20
C ASP A 66 -52.40 -32.37 39.14
N ALA A 67 -52.92 -31.18 39.47
CA ALA A 67 -52.85 -30.02 38.58
C ALA A 67 -51.41 -29.52 38.37
N LEU A 68 -50.57 -29.52 39.41
CA LEU A 68 -49.15 -29.17 39.32
C LEU A 68 -48.38 -30.16 38.43
N LEU A 69 -48.65 -31.46 38.57
CA LEU A 69 -48.07 -32.49 37.71
C LEU A 69 -48.45 -32.26 36.23
N GLN A 70 -49.72 -31.96 35.93
CA GLN A 70 -50.15 -31.65 34.57
C GLN A 70 -49.45 -30.41 34.00
N VAL A 71 -49.24 -29.36 34.80
CA VAL A 71 -48.52 -28.15 34.38
C VAL A 71 -47.04 -28.45 34.12
N VAL A 72 -46.40 -29.28 34.95
CA VAL A 72 -45.01 -29.71 34.76
C VAL A 72 -44.85 -30.53 33.49
N ASP A 73 -45.78 -31.46 33.22
CA ASP A 73 -45.79 -32.25 32.00
C ASP A 73 -45.96 -31.39 30.74
N MET A 74 -46.90 -30.44 30.76
CA MET A 74 -47.10 -29.49 29.66
C MET A 74 -45.88 -28.58 29.45
N ARG A 75 -45.24 -28.13 30.54
CA ARG A 75 -43.99 -27.35 30.45
C ARG A 75 -42.86 -28.17 29.83
N ARG A 76 -42.74 -29.46 30.19
CA ARG A 76 -41.75 -30.37 29.60
C ARG A 76 -41.98 -30.54 28.10
N GLU A 77 -43.23 -30.72 27.68
CA GLU A 77 -43.58 -30.83 26.27
C GLU A 77 -43.24 -29.56 25.49
N LEU A 78 -43.58 -28.38 26.02
CA LEU A 78 -43.23 -27.09 25.41
C LEU A 78 -41.72 -26.89 25.29
N LEU A 79 -40.94 -27.30 26.30
CA LEU A 79 -39.47 -27.25 26.24
C LEU A 79 -38.90 -28.20 25.19
N ASP A 80 -39.49 -29.38 25.00
CA ASP A 80 -39.08 -30.30 23.94
C ASP A 80 -39.38 -29.74 22.54
N GLN A 81 -40.55 -29.13 22.36
CA GLN A 81 -40.90 -28.41 21.12
C GLN A 81 -39.94 -27.23 20.88
N LEU A 82 -39.64 -26.43 21.90
CA LEU A 82 -38.70 -25.31 21.82
C LEU A 82 -37.28 -25.79 21.45
N ASN A 83 -36.79 -26.86 22.06
CA ASN A 83 -35.48 -27.44 21.76
C ASN A 83 -35.39 -27.90 20.30
N LYS A 84 -36.44 -28.54 19.78
CA LYS A 84 -36.55 -28.92 18.36
C LYS A 84 -36.52 -27.69 17.44
N GLN A 85 -37.25 -26.63 17.79
CA GLN A 85 -37.25 -25.38 17.01
C GLN A 85 -35.89 -24.69 17.03
N LEU A 86 -35.23 -24.61 18.19
CA LEU A 86 -33.86 -24.09 18.31
C LEU A 86 -32.86 -24.90 17.48
N GLY A 87 -32.97 -26.23 17.48
CA GLY A 87 -32.15 -27.11 16.63
C GLY A 87 -32.33 -26.83 15.14
N ASN A 88 -33.58 -26.63 14.68
CA ASN A 88 -33.87 -26.26 13.29
C ASN A 88 -33.32 -24.88 12.93
N GLN A 89 -33.51 -23.88 13.80
CA GLN A 89 -32.96 -22.54 13.60
C GLN A 89 -31.42 -22.56 13.56
N LEU A 90 -30.78 -23.32 14.45
CA LEU A 90 -29.33 -23.50 14.47
C LEU A 90 -28.83 -24.11 13.16
N MET A 91 -29.49 -25.16 12.66
CA MET A 91 -29.15 -25.77 11.36
C MET A 91 -29.28 -24.76 10.22
N MET A 92 -30.36 -23.97 10.19
CA MET A 92 -30.59 -22.97 9.15
C MET A 92 -29.55 -21.84 9.21
N ALA A 93 -29.19 -21.37 10.40
CA ALA A 93 -28.15 -20.36 10.60
C ALA A 93 -26.76 -20.87 10.17
N ILE A 94 -26.40 -22.11 10.53
CA ILE A 94 -25.15 -22.75 10.08
C ILE A 94 -25.13 -22.90 8.55
N ASN A 95 -26.21 -23.37 7.94
CA ASN A 95 -26.31 -23.50 6.48
C ASN A 95 -26.17 -22.14 5.79
N LEU A 96 -26.80 -21.09 6.33
CA LEU A 96 -26.68 -19.74 5.80
C LEU A 96 -25.23 -19.23 5.90
N GLN A 97 -24.55 -19.44 7.03
CA GLN A 97 -23.14 -19.10 7.21
C GLN A 97 -22.25 -19.81 6.18
N ILE A 98 -22.44 -21.13 6.00
CA ILE A 98 -21.69 -21.92 5.01
C ILE A 98 -21.93 -21.40 3.59
N ASN A 99 -23.19 -21.16 3.22
CA ASN A 99 -23.55 -20.63 1.90
C ASN A 99 -22.92 -19.25 1.66
N GLN A 100 -22.93 -18.36 2.66
CA GLN A 100 -22.27 -17.05 2.58
C GLN A 100 -20.75 -17.19 2.41
N GLN A 101 -20.10 -18.09 3.16
CA GLN A 101 -18.67 -18.37 3.01
C GLN A 101 -18.33 -18.89 1.61
N GLN A 102 -19.13 -19.83 1.09
CA GLN A 102 -18.98 -20.35 -0.27
C GLN A 102 -19.14 -19.23 -1.30
N LEU A 103 -20.20 -18.41 -1.21
CA LEU A 103 -20.42 -17.26 -2.10
C LEU A 103 -19.24 -16.28 -2.08
N MET A 104 -18.72 -15.94 -0.90
CA MET A 104 -17.53 -15.07 -0.81
C MET A 104 -16.31 -15.70 -1.47
N SER A 105 -16.08 -17.00 -1.27
CA SER A 105 -14.95 -17.72 -1.88
C SER A 105 -15.04 -17.74 -3.41
N VAL A 106 -16.24 -18.02 -3.95
CA VAL A 106 -16.51 -18.05 -5.39
C VAL A 106 -16.35 -16.64 -5.97
N SER A 107 -16.88 -15.62 -5.30
CA SER A 107 -16.72 -14.22 -5.69
C SER A 107 -15.24 -13.80 -5.74
N LYS A 108 -14.46 -14.18 -4.72
CA LYS A 108 -13.01 -13.91 -4.66
C LYS A 108 -12.25 -14.63 -5.78
N ASN A 109 -12.59 -15.88 -6.05
CA ASN A 109 -11.97 -16.67 -7.12
C ASN A 109 -12.31 -16.10 -8.51
N LEU A 110 -13.59 -15.81 -8.78
CA LEU A 110 -14.03 -15.15 -10.00
C LEU A 110 -13.33 -13.80 -10.21
N LYS A 111 -13.20 -12.99 -9.15
CA LYS A 111 -12.45 -11.72 -9.22
C LYS A 111 -11.00 -11.96 -9.65
N SER A 112 -10.34 -12.98 -9.09
CA SER A 112 -8.97 -13.33 -9.47
C SER A 112 -8.87 -13.74 -10.94
N ILE A 113 -9.74 -14.65 -11.40
CA ILE A 113 -9.79 -15.12 -12.79
C ILE A 113 -10.06 -13.97 -13.76
N LEU A 114 -11.08 -13.16 -13.48
CA LEU A 114 -11.42 -12.02 -14.32
C LEU A 114 -10.28 -11.00 -14.37
N THR A 115 -9.61 -10.73 -13.25
CA THR A 115 -8.45 -9.83 -13.23
C THR A 115 -7.31 -10.36 -14.11
N GLN A 116 -7.05 -11.68 -14.08
CA GLN A 116 -6.05 -12.31 -14.94
C GLN A 116 -6.45 -12.29 -16.41
N GLN A 117 -7.73 -12.50 -16.72
CA GLN A 117 -8.22 -12.53 -18.10
C GLN A 117 -8.27 -11.13 -18.72
N ILE A 118 -8.62 -10.09 -17.96
CA ILE A 118 -8.61 -8.68 -18.42
C ILE A 118 -7.20 -8.26 -18.88
N PHE A 119 -6.13 -8.87 -18.37
CA PHE A 119 -4.77 -8.59 -18.81
C PHE A 119 -4.52 -8.89 -20.30
N TRP A 120 -5.20 -9.90 -20.85
CA TRP A 120 -4.99 -10.36 -22.23
C TRP A 120 -6.09 -9.93 -23.20
N VAL A 121 -7.18 -9.36 -22.69
CA VAL A 121 -8.30 -8.88 -23.51
C VAL A 121 -8.13 -7.39 -23.78
N ASN A 122 -8.52 -6.97 -24.99
CA ASN A 122 -8.50 -5.57 -25.36
C ASN A 122 -9.44 -4.77 -24.45
N SER A 123 -8.89 -3.89 -23.61
CA SER A 123 -9.65 -3.14 -22.61
C SER A 123 -10.42 -1.99 -23.26
N ASN A 124 -9.80 -1.35 -24.25
CA ASN A 124 -10.33 -0.16 -24.91
C ASN A 124 -10.30 -0.36 -26.43
N ARG A 125 -10.98 0.51 -27.18
CA ARG A 125 -10.84 0.51 -28.64
C ARG A 125 -9.39 0.90 -29.00
N PRO A 126 -8.78 0.26 -30.01
CA PRO A 126 -7.50 0.70 -30.54
C PRO A 126 -7.60 2.15 -31.03
N MET A 127 -6.50 2.91 -30.93
CA MET A 127 -6.40 4.31 -31.37
C MET A 127 -6.29 4.39 -32.90
N ASP A 128 -7.26 3.83 -33.60
CA ASP A 128 -7.37 3.89 -35.06
C ASP A 128 -7.99 5.23 -35.50
N TRP A 129 -8.05 5.48 -36.81
CA TRP A 129 -8.62 6.71 -37.38
C TRP A 129 -10.06 6.97 -36.90
N ASP A 130 -10.85 5.92 -36.70
CA ASP A 130 -12.22 6.05 -36.19
C ASP A 130 -12.28 6.41 -34.69
N TRP A 131 -11.28 6.01 -33.90
CA TRP A 131 -11.14 6.48 -32.52
C TRP A 131 -10.88 7.99 -32.48
N ILE A 132 -10.00 8.49 -33.36
CA ILE A 132 -9.68 9.93 -33.43
C ILE A 132 -10.92 10.75 -33.80
N LYS A 133 -11.76 10.24 -34.72
CA LYS A 133 -13.04 10.88 -35.07
C LYS A 133 -14.04 10.88 -33.91
N ALA A 134 -14.12 9.80 -33.14
CA ALA A 134 -15.04 9.66 -32.02
C ALA A 134 -14.57 10.40 -30.74
N PHE A 135 -13.26 10.64 -30.62
CA PHE A 135 -12.61 11.22 -29.45
C PHE A 135 -13.28 12.50 -28.91
N PRO A 136 -13.62 13.53 -29.72
CA PRO A 136 -14.21 14.75 -29.20
C PRO A 136 -15.60 14.53 -28.58
N GLN A 137 -16.35 13.57 -29.10
CA GLN A 137 -17.69 13.24 -28.61
C GLN A 137 -17.58 12.43 -27.33
N SER A 138 -16.75 11.37 -27.30
CA SER A 138 -16.51 10.56 -26.11
C SER A 138 -16.00 11.39 -24.93
N LEU A 139 -15.08 12.34 -25.18
CA LEU A 139 -14.62 13.27 -24.16
C LEU A 139 -15.75 14.12 -23.55
N LYS A 140 -16.65 14.65 -24.39
CA LYS A 140 -17.78 15.47 -23.90
C LYS A 140 -18.73 14.64 -23.03
N ASP A 141 -18.96 13.40 -23.41
CA ASP A 141 -19.86 12.49 -22.69
C ASP A 141 -19.25 12.07 -21.34
N GLU A 142 -17.94 11.82 -21.31
CA GLU A 142 -17.19 11.50 -20.09
C GLU A 142 -17.19 12.69 -19.10
N PHE A 143 -16.90 13.90 -19.57
CA PHE A 143 -16.94 15.12 -18.75
C PHE A 143 -18.33 15.41 -18.16
N LYS A 144 -19.41 15.11 -18.88
CA LYS A 144 -20.78 15.28 -18.37
C LYS A 144 -21.15 14.25 -17.30
N SER A 145 -20.54 13.07 -17.36
CA SER A 145 -20.81 11.97 -16.42
C SER A 145 -20.04 12.09 -15.10
N MET A 146 -18.97 12.91 -15.05
CA MET A 146 -18.22 13.22 -13.82
C MET A 146 -19.03 14.05 -12.83
N LYS A 147 -19.93 13.41 -12.09
CA LYS A 147 -20.59 13.98 -10.91
C LYS A 147 -19.90 13.49 -9.65
N ILE A 148 -18.95 14.27 -9.14
CA ILE A 148 -18.33 14.01 -7.84
C ILE A 148 -19.36 14.40 -6.76
N THR A 149 -20.14 13.44 -6.29
CA THR A 149 -21.08 13.66 -5.19
C THR A 149 -20.31 13.64 -3.86
N VAL A 150 -19.99 14.82 -3.34
CA VAL A 150 -19.40 14.96 -2.00
C VAL A 150 -20.53 15.09 -0.99
N ASN A 151 -20.69 14.09 -0.11
CA ASN A 151 -21.68 14.15 0.96
C ASN A 151 -21.10 14.88 2.18
N TRP A 152 -21.20 16.21 2.17
CA TRP A 152 -20.62 17.09 3.20
C TRP A 152 -21.19 16.87 4.61
N GLN A 153 -22.41 16.33 4.75
CA GLN A 153 -23.07 16.11 6.04
C GLN A 153 -22.39 15.04 6.90
N LYS A 154 -21.76 14.02 6.30
CA LYS A 154 -21.03 12.97 7.03
C LYS A 154 -19.54 13.28 7.20
N ALA A 155 -19.01 14.30 6.52
CA ALA A 155 -17.60 14.60 6.50
C ALA A 155 -17.09 15.27 7.79
N TRP A 156 -17.91 16.12 8.44
CA TRP A 156 -17.44 16.94 9.56
C TRP A 156 -17.01 16.16 10.82
N PRO A 157 -17.78 15.16 11.30
CA PRO A 157 -17.36 14.36 12.46
C PRO A 157 -16.16 13.45 12.14
N ALA A 158 -16.15 12.90 10.92
CA ALA A 158 -15.07 12.05 10.42
C ALA A 158 -13.73 12.80 10.35
N VAL A 159 -13.73 14.06 9.89
CA VAL A 159 -12.53 14.90 9.81
C VAL A 159 -11.88 15.10 11.17
N PHE A 160 -12.65 15.22 12.26
CA PHE A 160 -12.08 15.39 13.60
C PHE A 160 -11.32 14.15 14.08
N ILE A 161 -11.94 12.97 13.94
CA ILE A 161 -11.31 11.67 14.26
C ILE A 161 -10.07 11.45 13.39
N ALA A 162 -10.18 11.82 12.12
CA ALA A 162 -9.09 11.70 11.18
C ALA A 162 -7.92 12.63 11.44
N PHE A 163 -8.22 13.87 11.81
CA PHE A 163 -7.22 14.83 12.23
C PHE A 163 -6.48 14.31 13.45
N LEU A 164 -7.20 13.76 14.43
CA LEU A 164 -6.60 13.13 15.61
C LEU A 164 -5.70 11.95 15.24
N ALA A 165 -6.12 11.11 14.30
CA ALA A 165 -5.32 9.98 13.81
C ALA A 165 -4.10 10.40 12.95
N GLY A 166 -4.20 11.52 12.22
CA GLY A 166 -3.10 12.10 11.42
C GLY A 166 -2.14 12.97 12.23
N LEU A 167 -2.56 13.45 13.40
CA LEU A 167 -1.81 14.37 14.26
C LEU A 167 -0.43 13.82 14.68
N PRO A 168 -0.26 12.53 15.06
CA PRO A 168 1.06 11.97 15.34
C PRO A 168 2.01 12.08 14.14
N LEU A 169 1.54 11.83 12.92
CA LEU A 169 2.36 11.93 11.71
C LEU A 169 2.78 13.38 11.46
N LEU A 170 1.85 14.33 11.64
CA LEU A 170 2.12 15.76 11.47
C LEU A 170 3.08 16.30 12.55
N LEU A 171 2.96 15.83 13.80
CA LEU A 171 3.89 16.19 14.87
C LEU A 171 5.30 15.69 14.58
N ILE A 172 5.46 14.44 14.12
CA ILE A 172 6.77 13.91 13.73
C ILE A 172 7.33 14.72 12.55
N ALA A 173 6.52 15.04 11.55
CA ALA A 173 6.93 15.88 10.42
C ALA A 173 7.39 17.28 10.88
N GLY A 174 6.65 17.90 11.80
CA GLY A 174 6.96 19.19 12.41
C GLY A 174 8.26 19.15 13.22
N LEU A 175 8.47 18.10 14.02
CA LEU A 175 9.69 17.89 14.81
C LEU A 175 10.93 17.77 13.91
N ILE A 176 10.82 16.99 12.83
CA ILE A 176 11.90 16.85 11.85
C ILE A 176 12.14 18.20 11.16
N HIS A 177 11.07 18.92 10.78
CA HIS A 177 11.18 20.24 10.16
C HIS A 177 11.91 21.24 11.07
N TRP A 178 11.57 21.26 12.36
CA TRP A 178 12.24 22.11 13.34
C TRP A 178 13.73 21.77 13.50
N ARG A 179 14.09 20.48 13.45
CA ARG A 179 15.49 20.02 13.53
C ARG A 179 16.24 20.08 12.19
N LEU A 180 15.66 20.61 11.11
CA LEU A 180 16.32 20.69 9.79
C LEU A 180 17.64 21.48 9.81
N GLY A 181 17.71 22.57 10.58
CA GLY A 181 18.93 23.37 10.69
C GLY A 181 20.08 22.56 11.30
N TRP A 182 19.79 21.81 12.37
CA TRP A 182 20.75 20.92 13.01
C TRP A 182 21.17 19.77 12.08
N LEU A 183 20.22 19.13 11.39
CA LEU A 183 20.50 18.05 10.44
C LEU A 183 21.44 18.51 9.32
N LYS A 184 21.21 19.72 8.77
CA LYS A 184 22.09 20.31 7.74
C LYS A 184 23.48 20.61 8.29
N ALA A 185 23.59 21.19 9.48
CA ALA A 185 24.88 21.48 10.11
C ALA A 185 25.67 20.18 10.39
N TYR A 186 25.00 19.14 10.86
CA TYR A 186 25.61 17.83 11.09
C TYR A 186 26.07 17.20 9.77
N GLN A 187 25.26 17.28 8.70
CA GLN A 187 25.64 16.82 7.37
C GLN A 187 26.88 17.56 6.82
N GLN A 188 27.00 18.88 7.03
CA GLN A 188 28.20 19.65 6.67
C GLN A 188 29.44 19.21 7.48
N LYS A 189 29.27 18.86 8.76
CA LYS A 189 30.35 18.29 9.57
C LYS A 189 30.81 16.93 9.04
N LEU A 190 29.89 16.08 8.61
CA LEU A 190 30.23 14.82 7.95
C LEU A 190 30.95 15.06 6.62
N ALA A 191 30.47 16.00 5.80
CA ALA A 191 31.05 16.34 4.51
C ALA A 191 32.47 16.93 4.62
N SER A 192 32.72 17.77 5.63
CA SER A 192 34.06 18.33 5.89
C SER A 192 35.07 17.32 6.46
N ALA A 193 34.58 16.23 7.08
CA ALA A 193 35.44 15.12 7.49
C ALA A 193 35.90 14.24 6.32
N VAL A 194 35.23 14.34 5.15
CA VAL A 194 35.57 13.56 3.96
C VAL A 194 36.90 14.04 3.39
N GLY A 195 37.82 13.10 3.16
CA GLY A 195 39.17 13.41 2.66
C GLY A 195 40.22 13.68 3.75
N SER A 196 39.82 13.86 5.01
CA SER A 196 40.75 13.88 6.15
C SER A 196 41.19 12.47 6.51
N LEU A 197 42.50 12.18 6.45
CA LEU A 197 43.03 10.83 6.75
C LEU A 197 42.66 10.31 8.15
N ARG A 198 42.49 11.22 9.13
CA ARG A 198 42.21 10.86 10.52
C ARG A 198 40.71 10.72 10.80
N ASN A 199 39.88 11.54 10.14
CA ASN A 199 38.46 11.67 10.47
C ASN A 199 37.50 11.01 9.44
N ASP A 200 37.99 10.60 8.27
CA ASP A 200 37.17 9.96 7.25
C ASP A 200 36.91 8.47 7.57
N SER A 201 35.66 8.12 7.88
CA SER A 201 35.21 6.76 8.21
C SER A 201 34.25 6.23 7.15
N GLN A 202 34.25 4.91 6.93
CA GLN A 202 33.36 4.22 5.99
C GLN A 202 31.88 4.50 6.28
N LEU A 203 31.51 4.65 7.57
CA LEU A 203 30.15 4.91 8.02
C LEU A 203 29.70 6.36 7.81
N ASN A 204 30.59 7.29 7.45
CA ASN A 204 30.22 8.68 7.26
C ASN A 204 29.26 8.87 6.06
N THR A 205 29.43 8.07 5.00
CA THR A 205 28.57 8.15 3.80
C THR A 205 27.18 7.55 4.04
N PRO A 206 27.03 6.33 4.60
CA PRO A 206 25.71 5.81 5.00
C PRO A 206 24.98 6.73 5.98
N LYS A 207 25.68 7.32 6.95
CA LYS A 207 25.07 8.30 7.89
C LYS A 207 24.57 9.55 7.17
N ALA A 208 25.32 10.07 6.20
CA ALA A 208 24.89 11.23 5.42
C ALA A 208 23.63 10.92 4.58
N ILE A 209 23.55 9.73 3.98
CA ILE A 209 22.36 9.26 3.24
C ILE A 209 21.17 9.09 4.18
N LEU A 210 21.37 8.55 5.39
CA LEU A 210 20.31 8.43 6.39
C LEU A 210 19.76 9.81 6.80
N ILE A 211 20.62 10.82 6.93
CA ILE A 211 20.18 12.19 7.20
C ILE A 211 19.36 12.74 6.03
N ASP A 212 19.79 12.51 4.78
CA ASP A 212 19.01 12.91 3.60
C ASP A 212 17.64 12.22 3.53
N LEU A 213 17.56 10.95 3.94
CA LEU A 213 16.30 10.22 4.08
C LEU A 213 15.39 10.85 5.15
N ILE A 214 15.94 11.16 6.34
CA ILE A 214 15.22 11.86 7.40
C ILE A 214 14.73 13.23 6.94
N ARG A 215 15.54 13.96 6.16
CA ARG A 215 15.15 15.26 5.59
C ARG A 215 14.05 15.17 4.52
N ALA A 216 13.84 14.00 3.91
CA ALA A 216 12.79 13.77 2.91
C ALA A 216 11.46 13.29 3.53
N LEU A 217 11.52 12.64 4.69
CA LEU A 217 10.36 12.08 5.41
C LEU A 217 9.19 13.05 5.72
N PRO A 218 9.40 14.34 6.07
CA PRO A 218 8.31 15.22 6.46
C PRO A 218 7.18 15.32 5.43
N VAL A 219 7.54 15.38 4.15
CA VAL A 219 6.56 15.48 3.06
C VAL A 219 5.80 14.16 2.90
N CYS A 220 6.49 13.01 3.03
CA CYS A 220 5.84 11.71 3.01
C CYS A 220 4.81 11.57 4.13
N LEU A 221 5.15 12.03 5.33
CA LEU A 221 4.25 12.00 6.49
C LEU A 221 3.03 12.89 6.28
N ILE A 222 3.20 14.07 5.67
CA ILE A 222 2.07 14.96 5.31
C ILE A 222 1.16 14.29 4.28
N ILE A 223 1.73 13.67 3.24
CA ILE A 223 0.95 12.95 2.21
C ILE A 223 0.14 11.81 2.85
N LEU A 224 0.75 11.04 3.75
CA LEU A 224 0.07 9.97 4.47
C LEU A 224 -1.01 10.50 5.41
N ALA A 225 -0.74 11.59 6.15
CA ALA A 225 -1.73 12.22 7.02
C ALA A 225 -2.95 12.70 6.22
N VAL A 226 -2.73 13.38 5.08
CA VAL A 226 -3.81 13.79 4.17
C VAL A 226 -4.56 12.59 3.62
N GLY A 227 -3.85 11.53 3.21
CA GLY A 227 -4.49 10.29 2.75
C GLY A 227 -5.37 9.62 3.81
N LEU A 228 -4.94 9.65 5.07
CA LEU A 228 -5.70 9.10 6.20
C LEU A 228 -6.95 9.94 6.50
N ILE A 229 -6.85 11.27 6.37
CA ILE A 229 -8.00 12.17 6.43
C ILE A 229 -9.00 11.87 5.32
N LEU A 230 -8.53 11.67 4.09
CA LEU A 230 -9.43 11.32 2.99
C LEU A 230 -10.06 9.93 3.15
N LEU A 231 -9.36 8.97 3.76
CA LEU A 231 -9.89 7.62 4.01
C LEU A 231 -11.10 7.63 4.95
N THR A 232 -10.94 8.33 6.06
CA THR A 232 -11.93 8.43 7.15
C THR A 232 -13.17 9.23 6.76
N MET A 233 -13.08 10.12 5.77
CA MET A 233 -14.23 10.84 5.21
C MET A 233 -15.26 9.93 4.49
N GLN A 234 -14.98 8.63 4.32
CA GLN A 234 -15.91 7.63 3.75
C GLN A 234 -16.54 8.07 2.42
N LEU A 235 -15.78 8.77 1.58
CA LEU A 235 -16.15 9.05 0.20
C LEU A 235 -16.12 7.75 -0.61
N ASN A 236 -16.88 7.69 -1.71
CA ASN A 236 -16.84 6.55 -2.64
C ASN A 236 -15.42 6.28 -3.21
N ILE A 237 -14.52 7.26 -3.12
CA ILE A 237 -13.15 7.22 -3.65
C ILE A 237 -12.11 7.18 -2.50
N SER A 238 -12.53 7.08 -1.24
CA SER A 238 -11.65 7.13 -0.07
C SER A 238 -10.58 6.03 -0.06
N GLU A 239 -10.94 4.80 -0.43
CA GLU A 239 -9.97 3.70 -0.53
C GLU A 239 -8.94 3.94 -1.65
N LEU A 240 -9.39 4.50 -2.78
CA LEU A 240 -8.51 4.88 -3.89
C LEU A 240 -7.55 5.98 -3.49
N LEU A 241 -8.04 7.03 -2.83
CA LEU A 241 -7.22 8.14 -2.35
C LEU A 241 -6.19 7.67 -1.31
N TRP A 242 -6.57 6.77 -0.41
CA TRP A 242 -5.63 6.19 0.56
C TRP A 242 -4.54 5.36 -0.11
N SER A 243 -4.91 4.49 -1.04
CA SER A 243 -3.94 3.68 -1.79
C SER A 243 -3.00 4.55 -2.61
N PHE A 244 -3.53 5.59 -3.25
CA PHE A 244 -2.76 6.57 -3.97
C PHE A 244 -1.79 7.32 -3.06
N SER A 245 -2.24 7.81 -1.89
CA SER A 245 -1.37 8.48 -0.91
C SER A 245 -0.22 7.60 -0.43
N LYS A 246 -0.45 6.29 -0.19
CA LYS A 246 0.62 5.34 0.16
C LYS A 246 1.65 5.23 -0.96
N LYS A 247 1.20 5.01 -2.21
CA LYS A 247 2.12 4.91 -3.35
C LYS A 247 2.82 6.24 -3.63
N LEU A 248 2.16 7.37 -3.43
CA LEU A 248 2.72 8.71 -3.60
C LEU A 248 3.76 9.04 -2.52
N ALA A 249 3.55 8.57 -1.29
CA ALA A 249 4.53 8.73 -0.21
C ALA A 249 5.83 7.96 -0.50
N ILE A 250 5.74 6.72 -1.02
CA ILE A 250 6.90 5.93 -1.45
C ILE A 250 7.59 6.62 -2.64
N PHE A 251 6.82 7.06 -3.63
CA PHE A 251 7.31 7.82 -4.78
C PHE A 251 8.13 9.04 -4.32
N TRP A 252 7.57 9.85 -3.41
CA TRP A 252 8.24 11.03 -2.90
C TRP A 252 9.48 10.68 -2.05
N LEU A 253 9.45 9.59 -1.29
CA LEU A 253 10.59 9.14 -0.51
C LEU A 253 11.80 8.83 -1.41
N VAL A 254 11.58 8.09 -2.49
CA VAL A 254 12.65 7.69 -3.43
C VAL A 254 13.18 8.90 -4.19
N PHE A 255 12.30 9.65 -4.88
CA PHE A 255 12.73 10.79 -5.68
C PHE A 255 13.21 11.98 -4.83
N GLY A 256 12.59 12.19 -3.66
CA GLY A 256 13.01 13.18 -2.68
C GLY A 256 14.39 12.87 -2.12
N LEU A 257 14.69 11.61 -1.80
CA LEU A 257 16.04 11.18 -1.40
C LEU A 257 17.06 11.45 -2.51
N CYS A 258 16.77 11.09 -3.76
CA CYS A 258 17.66 11.37 -4.88
C CYS A 258 17.94 12.86 -5.04
N TRP A 259 16.90 13.69 -4.94
CA TRP A 259 17.02 15.13 -5.04
C TRP A 259 17.91 15.72 -3.92
N LYS A 260 17.81 15.18 -2.70
CA LYS A 260 18.66 15.58 -1.56
C LYS A 260 20.11 15.11 -1.73
N VAL A 261 20.33 13.88 -2.19
CA VAL A 261 21.67 13.34 -2.47
C VAL A 261 22.39 14.17 -3.55
N LEU A 262 21.64 14.66 -4.55
CA LEU A 262 22.13 15.51 -5.64
C LEU A 262 22.10 17.03 -5.30
N GLU A 263 21.85 17.41 -4.05
CA GLU A 263 21.88 18.80 -3.62
C GLU A 263 23.30 19.39 -3.76
N LYS A 264 23.42 20.73 -3.85
CA LYS A 264 24.72 21.40 -3.85
C LYS A 264 25.45 21.06 -2.53
N ASN A 265 26.71 20.64 -2.61
CA ASN A 265 27.46 20.08 -1.46
C ASN A 265 26.82 18.83 -0.81
N GLY A 266 25.87 18.18 -1.48
CA GLY A 266 25.27 16.93 -1.02
C GLY A 266 26.22 15.74 -1.13
N VAL A 267 25.70 14.56 -0.80
CA VAL A 267 26.48 13.31 -0.78
C VAL A 267 27.12 13.02 -2.15
N ALA A 268 26.42 13.29 -3.25
CA ALA A 268 26.95 13.05 -4.60
C ALA A 268 28.23 13.85 -4.90
N VAL A 269 28.27 15.12 -4.52
CA VAL A 269 29.42 15.99 -4.77
C VAL A 269 30.54 15.71 -3.78
N ARG A 270 30.23 15.69 -2.47
CA ARG A 270 31.24 15.65 -1.41
C ARG A 270 31.78 14.25 -1.12
N HIS A 271 30.93 13.23 -1.15
CA HIS A 271 31.34 11.86 -0.81
C HIS A 271 31.72 11.05 -2.07
N PHE A 272 30.90 11.12 -3.12
CA PHE A 272 31.16 10.40 -4.38
C PHE A 272 32.11 11.14 -5.32
N GLY A 273 32.32 12.45 -5.13
CA GLY A 273 33.23 13.24 -5.95
C GLY A 273 32.68 13.56 -7.34
N MET A 274 31.35 13.56 -7.51
CA MET A 274 30.72 13.86 -8.80
C MET A 274 30.84 15.36 -9.13
N PRO A 275 31.11 15.74 -10.40
CA PRO A 275 31.16 17.14 -10.82
C PRO A 275 29.85 17.89 -10.55
N GLU A 276 29.95 19.12 -10.03
CA GLU A 276 28.77 19.92 -9.66
C GLU A 276 27.85 20.27 -10.85
N GLN A 277 28.45 20.47 -12.03
CA GLN A 277 27.69 20.73 -13.25
C GLN A 277 26.84 19.51 -13.65
N GLN A 278 27.40 18.30 -13.51
CA GLN A 278 26.72 17.06 -13.81
C GLN A 278 25.56 16.85 -12.82
N THR A 279 25.80 16.95 -11.51
CA THR A 279 24.75 16.75 -10.48
C THR A 279 23.61 17.77 -10.61
N SER A 280 23.88 19.01 -10.99
CA SER A 280 22.85 20.02 -11.29
C SER A 280 21.98 19.66 -12.50
N HIS A 281 22.57 19.07 -13.55
CA HIS A 281 21.82 18.57 -14.70
C HIS A 281 20.91 17.40 -14.30
N TRP A 282 21.45 16.37 -13.64
CA TRP A 282 20.68 15.20 -13.19
C TRP A 282 19.56 15.57 -12.22
N ARG A 283 19.80 16.55 -11.34
CA ARG A 283 18.78 17.05 -10.42
C ARG A 283 17.58 17.63 -11.18
N ARG A 284 17.80 18.47 -12.19
CA ARG A 284 16.72 19.03 -13.02
C ARG A 284 15.97 17.94 -13.80
N GLN A 285 16.70 16.97 -14.36
CA GLN A 285 16.12 15.83 -15.07
C GLN A 285 15.21 14.99 -14.14
N ILE A 286 15.67 14.69 -12.92
CA ILE A 286 14.88 13.94 -11.94
C ILE A 286 13.55 14.61 -11.64
N VAL A 287 13.49 15.94 -11.49
CA VAL A 287 12.22 16.63 -11.25
C VAL A 287 11.30 16.59 -12.46
N ARG A 288 11.84 16.74 -13.67
CA ARG A 288 11.04 16.65 -14.91
C ARG A 288 10.44 15.26 -15.06
N ILE A 289 11.26 14.22 -14.87
CA ILE A 289 10.83 12.82 -14.95
C ILE A 289 9.84 12.50 -13.83
N SER A 290 10.11 12.92 -12.58
CA SER A 290 9.18 12.68 -11.48
C SER A 290 7.83 13.35 -11.73
N LEU A 291 7.81 14.59 -12.22
CA LEU A 291 6.56 15.27 -12.56
C LEU A 291 5.80 14.53 -13.67
N ALA A 292 6.52 14.06 -14.70
CA ALA A 292 5.94 13.29 -15.78
C ALA A 292 5.41 11.92 -15.32
N LEU A 293 5.97 11.31 -14.27
CA LEU A 293 5.51 10.03 -13.74
C LEU A 293 4.21 10.11 -12.92
N LEU A 294 3.86 11.28 -12.37
CA LEU A 294 2.69 11.42 -11.48
C LEU A 294 1.36 10.99 -12.15
N PRO A 295 1.05 11.39 -13.39
CA PRO A 295 -0.12 10.91 -14.11
C PRO A 295 -0.20 9.40 -14.24
N ILE A 296 0.87 8.74 -14.69
CA ILE A 296 0.93 7.27 -14.80
C ILE A 296 0.75 6.64 -13.43
N HIS A 297 1.36 7.21 -12.40
CA HIS A 297 1.25 6.70 -11.04
C HIS A 297 -0.19 6.73 -10.53
N PHE A 298 -0.90 7.83 -10.78
CA PHE A 298 -2.33 7.96 -10.45
C PHE A 298 -3.16 6.91 -11.19
N TRP A 299 -3.07 6.87 -12.52
CA TRP A 299 -3.85 5.94 -13.34
C TRP A 299 -3.50 4.46 -13.08
N SER A 300 -2.26 4.16 -12.67
CA SER A 300 -1.87 2.80 -12.25
C SER A 300 -2.59 2.36 -10.97
N VAL A 301 -2.85 3.29 -10.04
CA VAL A 301 -3.66 3.01 -8.84
C VAL A 301 -5.13 2.83 -9.20
N VAL A 302 -5.66 3.66 -10.11
CA VAL A 302 -7.03 3.51 -10.63
C VAL A 302 -7.20 2.12 -11.28
N ALA A 303 -6.24 1.70 -12.11
CA ALA A 303 -6.24 0.37 -12.74
C ALA A 303 -6.24 -0.79 -11.74
N GLU A 304 -5.59 -0.62 -10.59
CA GLU A 304 -5.49 -1.65 -9.56
C GLU A 304 -6.79 -1.82 -8.76
N LEU A 305 -7.46 -0.72 -8.43
CA LEU A 305 -8.62 -0.72 -7.54
C LEU A 305 -9.96 -0.68 -8.26
N SER A 306 -10.02 -0.12 -9.46
CA SER A 306 -11.26 0.10 -10.21
C SER A 306 -11.10 -0.22 -11.69
N PRO A 307 -10.77 -1.47 -12.05
CA PRO A 307 -10.57 -1.89 -13.45
C PRO A 307 -11.78 -1.56 -14.34
N LEU A 308 -12.99 -1.51 -13.77
CA LEU A 308 -14.22 -1.20 -14.50
C LEU A 308 -14.30 0.24 -15.01
N HIS A 309 -13.72 1.21 -14.28
CA HIS A 309 -13.71 2.61 -14.69
C HIS A 309 -12.77 2.87 -15.86
N LEU A 310 -11.85 1.93 -16.15
CA LEU A 310 -10.93 2.04 -17.27
C LEU A 310 -11.52 1.51 -18.58
N MET A 311 -12.58 0.70 -18.51
CA MET A 311 -13.24 0.23 -19.72
C MET A 311 -13.99 1.40 -20.36
N ASP A 312 -13.66 1.68 -21.61
CA ASP A 312 -14.15 2.84 -22.39
C ASP A 312 -13.65 4.22 -21.94
N ASP A 313 -12.63 4.28 -21.07
CA ASP A 313 -11.98 5.54 -20.67
C ASP A 313 -11.04 6.07 -21.77
N VAL A 314 -11.59 6.97 -22.58
CA VAL A 314 -10.93 7.55 -23.74
C VAL A 314 -9.97 8.68 -23.32
N LEU A 315 -10.33 9.42 -22.26
CA LEU A 315 -9.50 10.50 -21.72
C LEU A 315 -8.22 9.95 -21.10
N GLY A 316 -8.33 8.95 -20.22
CA GLY A 316 -7.21 8.28 -19.59
C GLY A 316 -6.27 7.64 -20.61
N GLN A 317 -6.82 6.99 -21.64
CA GLN A 317 -6.04 6.39 -22.73
C GLN A 317 -5.19 7.44 -23.47
N ALA A 318 -5.78 8.58 -23.85
CA ALA A 318 -5.06 9.66 -24.52
C ALA A 318 -4.02 10.31 -23.59
N MET A 319 -4.41 10.61 -22.34
CA MET A 319 -3.53 11.22 -21.35
C MET A 319 -2.30 10.37 -21.09
N ILE A 320 -2.46 9.06 -20.96
CA ILE A 320 -1.36 8.12 -20.73
C ILE A 320 -0.50 7.96 -21.96
N PHE A 321 -1.08 7.91 -23.16
CA PHE A 321 -0.31 7.87 -24.40
C PHE A 321 0.62 9.09 -24.53
N PHE A 322 0.10 10.31 -24.36
CA PHE A 322 0.91 11.52 -24.41
C PHE A 322 1.90 11.63 -23.25
N ASN A 323 1.54 11.11 -22.07
CA ASN A 323 2.44 11.09 -20.92
C ASN A 323 3.62 10.11 -21.13
N LEU A 324 3.37 8.93 -21.72
CA LEU A 324 4.42 7.99 -22.11
C LEU A 324 5.33 8.56 -23.20
N LEU A 325 4.75 9.28 -24.17
CA LEU A 325 5.52 10.02 -25.18
C LEU A 325 6.44 11.07 -24.53
N LEU A 326 5.92 11.85 -23.58
CA LEU A 326 6.70 12.84 -22.83
C LEU A 326 7.84 12.18 -22.05
N ILE A 327 7.60 11.05 -21.39
CA ILE A 327 8.63 10.30 -20.66
C ILE A 327 9.69 9.77 -21.63
N ALA A 328 9.29 9.18 -22.75
CA ALA A 328 10.22 8.70 -23.77
C ALA A 328 11.13 9.84 -24.27
N PHE A 329 10.57 11.02 -24.51
CA PHE A 329 11.33 12.21 -24.89
C PHE A 329 12.28 12.71 -23.80
N LEU A 330 11.85 12.73 -22.52
CA LEU A 330 12.67 13.17 -21.39
C LEU A 330 13.83 12.19 -21.09
N VAL A 331 13.62 10.89 -21.30
CA VAL A 331 14.63 9.86 -21.06
C VAL A 331 15.66 9.77 -22.20
N TRP A 332 15.27 10.09 -23.44
CA TRP A 332 16.14 10.09 -24.62
C TRP A 332 17.53 10.75 -24.43
N PRO A 333 17.66 12.00 -23.92
CA PRO A 333 18.97 12.61 -23.71
C PRO A 333 19.86 11.79 -22.76
N MET A 334 19.28 11.15 -21.74
CA MET A 334 20.02 10.33 -20.78
C MET A 334 20.56 9.04 -21.43
N CYS A 335 19.79 8.42 -22.34
CA CYS A 335 20.27 7.29 -23.14
C CYS A 335 21.43 7.72 -24.02
N ARG A 336 21.25 8.82 -24.76
CA ARG A 336 22.24 9.33 -25.70
C ARG A 336 23.56 9.67 -25.01
N GLU A 337 23.52 10.29 -23.84
CA GLU A 337 24.70 10.55 -23.02
C GLU A 337 25.36 9.24 -22.56
N SER A 338 24.59 8.29 -22.03
CA SER A 338 25.15 7.02 -21.58
C SER A 338 25.73 6.16 -22.70
N TRP A 339 25.19 6.24 -23.92
CA TRP A 339 25.69 5.52 -25.09
C TRP A 339 26.98 6.13 -25.65
N ARG A 340 27.19 7.45 -25.48
CA ARG A 340 28.41 8.14 -25.90
C ARG A 340 29.56 7.99 -24.91
N ASP A 341 29.24 7.63 -23.67
CA ASP A 341 30.22 7.43 -22.61
C ASP A 341 30.96 6.08 -22.79
N LYS A 342 32.13 6.12 -23.44
CA LYS A 342 32.97 4.96 -23.77
C LYS A 342 33.54 4.24 -22.53
N GLU A 343 33.58 4.89 -21.37
CA GLU A 343 34.05 4.29 -20.11
C GLU A 343 32.91 3.72 -19.24
N SER A 344 31.69 3.68 -19.76
CA SER A 344 30.57 3.16 -18.97
C SER A 344 30.67 1.65 -18.76
N HIS A 345 30.56 1.22 -17.50
CA HIS A 345 30.39 -0.20 -17.17
C HIS A 345 29.18 -0.76 -17.94
N THR A 346 29.38 -1.85 -18.69
CA THR A 346 28.39 -2.49 -19.58
C THR A 346 27.04 -2.71 -18.90
N MET A 347 27.03 -3.03 -17.61
CA MET A 347 25.81 -3.22 -16.81
C MET A 347 24.94 -1.95 -16.70
N ARG A 348 25.56 -0.76 -16.58
CA ARG A 348 24.85 0.53 -16.51
C ARG A 348 24.22 0.86 -17.85
N LEU A 349 24.94 0.60 -18.94
CA LEU A 349 24.47 0.80 -20.30
C LEU A 349 23.24 -0.05 -20.61
N VAL A 350 23.29 -1.35 -20.28
CA VAL A 350 22.17 -2.28 -20.47
C VAL A 350 20.95 -1.84 -19.65
N THR A 351 21.16 -1.53 -18.36
CA THR A 351 20.06 -1.10 -17.47
C THR A 351 19.34 0.14 -17.98
N ILE A 352 20.08 1.18 -18.38
CA ILE A 352 19.50 2.42 -18.91
C ILE A 352 18.78 2.16 -20.23
N THR A 353 19.36 1.34 -21.12
CA THR A 353 18.77 1.03 -22.43
C THR A 353 17.44 0.30 -22.28
N VAL A 354 17.39 -0.75 -21.46
CA VAL A 354 16.17 -1.51 -21.19
C VAL A 354 15.09 -0.60 -20.58
N LEU A 355 15.45 0.22 -19.60
CA LEU A 355 14.52 1.11 -18.92
C LEU A 355 13.89 2.15 -19.86
N SER A 356 14.60 2.51 -20.93
CA SER A 356 14.21 3.55 -21.89
C SER A 356 13.34 3.02 -23.04
N ILE A 357 13.48 1.74 -23.37
CA ILE A 357 12.64 1.06 -24.37
C ILE A 357 11.23 0.80 -23.82
N ILE A 358 11.10 0.54 -22.51
CA ILE A 358 9.82 0.16 -21.89
C ILE A 358 8.72 1.21 -22.10
N PRO A 359 8.92 2.53 -21.89
CA PRO A 359 7.90 3.53 -22.19
C PRO A 359 7.38 3.49 -23.63
N ILE A 360 8.25 3.20 -24.60
CA ILE A 360 7.89 3.08 -26.02
C ILE A 360 7.05 1.83 -26.25
N ALA A 361 7.45 0.69 -25.67
CA ALA A 361 6.67 -0.54 -25.74
C ALA A 361 5.26 -0.35 -25.14
N LEU A 362 5.16 0.28 -23.97
CA LEU A 362 3.89 0.60 -23.30
C LEU A 362 3.02 1.54 -24.16
N MET A 363 3.62 2.48 -24.86
CA MET A 363 2.91 3.37 -25.79
C MET A 363 2.25 2.57 -26.92
N VAL A 364 2.95 1.57 -27.49
CA VAL A 364 2.39 0.67 -28.51
C VAL A 364 1.24 -0.18 -27.95
N LEU A 365 1.40 -0.73 -26.74
CA LEU A 365 0.32 -1.45 -26.05
C LEU A 365 -0.92 -0.55 -25.82
N THR A 366 -0.72 0.72 -25.47
CA THR A 366 -1.83 1.67 -25.31
C THR A 366 -2.54 1.95 -26.63
N ALA A 367 -1.77 2.14 -27.71
CA ALA A 367 -2.32 2.42 -29.04
C ALA A 367 -3.13 1.24 -29.59
N THR A 368 -2.68 0.01 -29.33
CA THR A 368 -3.38 -1.23 -29.73
C THR A 368 -4.60 -1.57 -28.84
N GLY A 369 -4.84 -0.78 -27.77
CA GLY A 369 -6.02 -0.86 -26.90
C GLY A 369 -5.82 -1.64 -25.59
N TYR A 370 -4.63 -2.21 -25.35
CA TYR A 370 -4.25 -2.88 -24.10
C TYR A 370 -3.96 -1.87 -22.97
N PHE A 371 -4.93 -0.99 -22.69
CA PHE A 371 -4.80 0.11 -21.74
C PHE A 371 -4.62 -0.38 -20.29
N TYR A 372 -5.44 -1.33 -19.86
CA TYR A 372 -5.32 -1.96 -18.54
C TYR A 372 -3.94 -2.60 -18.31
N THR A 373 -3.50 -3.40 -19.29
CA THR A 373 -2.19 -4.07 -19.30
C THR A 373 -1.07 -3.06 -19.23
N THR A 374 -1.16 -1.97 -20.00
CA THR A 374 -0.19 -0.87 -19.97
C THR A 374 -0.07 -0.27 -18.58
N LEU A 375 -1.16 0.04 -17.90
CA LEU A 375 -1.12 0.67 -16.57
C LEU A 375 -0.59 -0.26 -15.47
N ARG A 376 -0.90 -1.56 -15.56
CA ARG A 376 -0.32 -2.58 -14.68
C ARG A 376 1.18 -2.70 -14.88
N LEU A 377 1.63 -2.81 -16.14
CA LEU A 377 3.05 -2.89 -16.48
C LEU A 377 3.80 -1.59 -16.14
N ALA A 378 3.19 -0.43 -16.38
CA ALA A 378 3.75 0.88 -16.04
C ALA A 378 3.97 1.01 -14.53
N GLY A 379 3.03 0.55 -13.70
CA GLY A 379 3.20 0.52 -12.24
C GLY A 379 4.39 -0.34 -11.80
N ARG A 380 4.56 -1.54 -12.40
CA ARG A 380 5.72 -2.41 -12.14
C ARG A 380 7.03 -1.84 -12.65
N TRP A 381 6.98 -1.16 -13.78
CA TRP A 381 8.14 -0.45 -14.33
C TRP A 381 8.58 0.67 -13.38
N ILE A 382 7.66 1.45 -12.81
CA ILE A 382 7.97 2.47 -11.79
C ILE A 382 8.62 1.83 -10.54
N GLU A 383 8.10 0.70 -10.06
CA GLU A 383 8.74 -0.05 -8.95
C GLU A 383 10.17 -0.48 -9.30
N THR A 384 10.39 -0.92 -10.55
CA THR A 384 11.72 -1.29 -11.05
C THR A 384 12.67 -0.08 -11.10
N VAL A 385 12.18 1.10 -11.52
CA VAL A 385 12.95 2.35 -11.46
C VAL A 385 13.41 2.64 -10.04
N TYR A 386 12.53 2.46 -9.03
CA TYR A 386 12.91 2.65 -7.63
C TYR A 386 14.04 1.72 -7.18
N LEU A 387 13.93 0.44 -7.54
CA LEU A 387 14.96 -0.55 -7.21
C LEU A 387 16.30 -0.20 -7.86
N VAL A 388 16.31 0.21 -9.13
CA VAL A 388 17.53 0.63 -9.83
C VAL A 388 18.16 1.86 -9.17
N ILE A 389 17.34 2.84 -8.77
CA ILE A 389 17.81 4.05 -8.07
C ILE A 389 18.47 3.68 -6.73
N ILE A 390 17.78 2.87 -5.92
CA ILE A 390 18.28 2.44 -4.60
C ILE A 390 19.55 1.62 -4.78
N TRP A 391 19.57 0.70 -5.75
CA TRP A 391 20.73 -0.12 -6.07
C TRP A 391 21.94 0.74 -6.48
N ASN A 392 21.75 1.74 -7.33
CA ASN A 392 22.81 2.66 -7.73
C ASN A 392 23.37 3.43 -6.51
N LEU A 393 22.49 3.93 -5.65
CA LEU A 393 22.91 4.61 -4.41
C LEU A 393 23.73 3.68 -3.49
N LEU A 394 23.28 2.43 -3.33
CA LEU A 394 24.00 1.42 -2.55
C LEU A 394 25.36 1.10 -3.18
N TYR A 395 25.41 0.89 -4.49
CA TYR A 395 26.62 0.61 -5.24
C TYR A 395 27.68 1.72 -5.05
N GLN A 396 27.29 2.98 -5.20
CA GLN A 396 28.18 4.13 -4.97
C GLN A 396 28.64 4.22 -3.51
N THR A 397 27.76 3.90 -2.56
CA THR A 397 28.09 3.89 -1.13
C THR A 397 29.12 2.82 -0.80
N VAL A 398 28.98 1.61 -1.37
CA VAL A 398 29.92 0.50 -1.19
C VAL A 398 31.27 0.82 -1.84
N LEU A 399 31.29 1.32 -3.09
CA LEU A 399 32.52 1.73 -3.74
C LEU A 399 33.28 2.80 -2.94
N ARG A 400 32.56 3.81 -2.42
CA ARG A 400 33.15 4.81 -1.53
C ARG A 400 33.71 4.17 -0.27
N GLY A 401 32.96 3.27 0.38
CA GLY A 401 33.41 2.53 1.56
C GLY A 401 34.72 1.76 1.32
N LEU A 402 34.81 1.04 0.20
CA LEU A 402 36.01 0.32 -0.21
C LEU A 402 37.19 1.27 -0.48
N SER A 403 36.96 2.39 -1.17
CA SER A 403 38.02 3.38 -1.45
C SER A 403 38.63 3.99 -0.18
N VAL A 404 37.81 4.18 0.87
CA VAL A 404 38.27 4.68 2.17
C VAL A 404 39.02 3.59 2.93
N ALA A 405 38.56 2.34 2.85
CA ALA A 405 39.26 1.18 3.40
C ALA A 405 40.66 1.04 2.80
N ALA A 406 40.76 1.08 1.48
CA ALA A 406 42.00 0.97 0.73
C ALA A 406 42.99 2.08 1.12
N ARG A 407 42.54 3.33 1.18
CA ARG A 407 43.37 4.48 1.63
C ARG A 407 43.90 4.30 3.05
N ARG A 408 43.08 3.81 3.99
CA ARG A 408 43.52 3.53 5.37
C ARG A 408 44.57 2.41 5.43
N ILE A 409 44.41 1.35 4.64
CA ILE A 409 45.40 0.26 4.56
C ILE A 409 46.71 0.78 3.98
N ALA A 410 46.67 1.55 2.89
CA ALA A 410 47.85 2.17 2.29
C ALA A 410 48.59 3.08 3.28
N TRP A 411 47.84 3.89 4.05
CA TRP A 411 48.41 4.74 5.09
C TRP A 411 49.08 3.94 6.21
N ARG A 412 48.42 2.89 6.73
CA ARG A 412 49.00 1.99 7.74
C ARG A 412 50.30 1.35 7.25
N ARG A 413 50.35 0.92 5.98
CA ARG A 413 51.56 0.39 5.34
C ARG A 413 52.66 1.45 5.24
N ALA A 414 52.34 2.68 4.84
CA ALA A 414 53.31 3.78 4.77
C ALA A 414 53.88 4.16 6.15
N LEU A 415 53.03 4.18 7.19
CA LEU A 415 53.47 4.46 8.56
C LEU A 415 54.37 3.35 9.11
N ALA A 416 54.02 2.08 8.89
CA ALA A 416 54.84 0.94 9.28
C ALA A 416 56.23 0.97 8.60
N ARG A 417 56.30 1.34 7.31
CA ARG A 417 57.58 1.55 6.61
C ARG A 417 58.42 2.65 7.25
N ARG A 418 57.83 3.80 7.59
CA ARG A 418 58.54 4.88 8.30
C ARG A 418 59.07 4.44 9.66
N GLN A 419 58.29 3.70 10.44
CA GLN A 419 58.73 3.19 11.74
C GLN A 419 59.86 2.17 11.61
N ASN A 420 59.83 1.30 10.60
CA ASN A 420 60.89 0.34 10.33
C ASN A 420 62.20 1.02 9.88
N LEU A 421 62.12 2.08 9.07
CA LEU A 421 63.29 2.88 8.69
C LEU A 421 63.95 3.57 9.89
N VAL A 422 63.14 4.17 10.78
CA VAL A 422 63.65 4.82 12.01
C VAL A 422 64.27 3.80 12.97
N LYS A 423 63.67 2.61 13.14
CA LYS A 423 64.22 1.53 13.97
C LYS A 423 65.48 0.89 13.36
N GLY A 424 65.57 0.80 12.03
CA GLY A 424 66.75 0.29 11.31
C GLY A 424 67.94 1.25 11.36
N GLY A 425 67.69 2.57 11.29
CA GLY A 425 68.72 3.60 11.46
C GLY A 425 69.30 3.62 12.88
N ARG A 426 68.46 3.44 13.91
CA ARG A 426 68.89 3.33 15.32
C ARG A 426 69.68 2.07 15.68
N ARG A 427 69.72 1.06 14.81
CA ARG A 427 70.53 -0.16 14.99
C ARG A 427 71.87 -0.12 14.23
N ARG A 428 72.08 0.90 13.37
CA ARG A 428 73.31 1.10 12.60
C ARG A 428 74.23 2.19 13.17
N CYS A 429 73.71 2.99 14.11
CA CYS A 429 74.52 3.71 15.10
C CYS A 429 74.60 2.83 16.35
#